data_AF-A0A2V6U496-F1
#
_entry.id   AF-A0A2V6U496-F1
#
_cell.length_a   1.000
_cell.length_b   1.000
_cell.length_c   1.000
_cell.angle_alpha   90.00
_cell.angle_beta   90.00
_cell.angle_gamma   90.00
#
_symmetry.space_group_name_H-M   'P 1'
#
loop_
_entity.id
_entity.type
_entity.pdbx_description
1 polymer ?
#
loop_
_entity_poly.entity_id
_entity_poly.type
_entity_poly.pdbx_seq_one_letter_code
_entity_poly.pdbx_strand_id
1 'polypeptide(L)'
;MSGHIWVPMDDETTMVYNWDYSERAALTDEDRLERRLGNGPLDVDQSTFRSVRNRRNNYMLDRQVQKTESFTGIDGINTQDRAIQESMGRVVDRSREHLGPADKAVIQARRLLLEAVKAVRDGKTPRGVDGTYYALRAAEGVLPRDADWREVLTPEMSATRIEQTV
;
A
#
# COMPACT_ATOMS: atom_id res chain seq x y z
N MET A 1 1.95 9.41 10.35
CA MET A 1 1.97 8.76 9.02
C MET A 1 1.93 7.27 9.25
N SER A 2 1.18 6.61 8.39
CA SER A 2 0.99 5.17 8.37
C SER A 2 1.54 4.61 7.06
N GLY A 3 1.86 3.33 7.03
CA GLY A 3 2.27 2.68 5.80
C GLY A 3 2.27 1.16 5.89
N HIS A 4 2.44 0.57 4.72
CA HIS A 4 2.43 -0.87 4.53
C HIS A 4 3.65 -1.29 3.70
N ILE A 5 4.29 -2.38 4.10
CA ILE A 5 5.40 -2.98 3.36
C ILE A 5 5.03 -4.44 3.07
N TRP A 6 4.97 -4.79 1.79
CA TRP A 6 4.76 -6.15 1.33
C TRP A 6 6.11 -6.84 1.16
N VAL A 7 6.38 -7.84 1.98
CA VAL A 7 7.63 -8.61 1.99
C VAL A 7 7.32 -10.03 1.53
N PRO A 8 7.81 -10.47 0.36
CA PRO A 8 7.68 -11.84 -0.09
C PRO A 8 8.30 -12.81 0.92
N MET A 9 7.56 -13.84 1.31
CA MET A 9 8.08 -14.92 2.17
C MET A 9 8.48 -16.14 1.34
N ASP A 10 7.67 -16.44 0.34
CA ASP A 10 7.87 -17.49 -0.67
C ASP A 10 7.18 -17.08 -1.99
N ASP A 11 7.08 -18.00 -2.95
CA ASP A 11 6.48 -17.75 -4.27
C ASP A 11 4.97 -17.44 -4.22
N GLU A 12 4.28 -17.82 -3.14
CA GLU A 12 2.81 -17.77 -3.02
C GLU A 12 2.30 -16.98 -1.81
N THR A 13 3.20 -16.50 -0.95
CA THR A 13 2.85 -15.82 0.29
C THR A 13 3.69 -14.56 0.52
N THR A 14 3.04 -13.55 1.08
CA THR A 14 3.62 -12.24 1.37
C THR A 14 3.21 -11.84 2.77
N MET A 15 4.18 -11.42 3.57
CA MET A 15 3.94 -10.78 4.85
C MET A 15 3.68 -9.28 4.60
N VAL A 16 2.68 -8.74 5.29
CA VAL A 16 2.41 -7.29 5.27
C VAL A 16 2.81 -6.72 6.62
N TYR A 17 3.79 -5.82 6.63
CA TYR A 17 4.18 -5.06 7.80
C TYR A 17 3.48 -3.72 7.78
N ASN A 18 2.58 -3.50 8.75
CA ASN A 18 1.94 -2.22 8.98
C ASN A 18 2.77 -1.44 10.00
N TRP A 19 2.92 -0.14 9.78
CA TRP A 19 3.64 0.72 10.70
C TRP A 19 2.96 2.08 10.78
N ASP A 20 2.99 2.63 11.99
CA ASP A 20 2.55 3.98 12.29
C ASP A 20 3.65 4.72 13.02
N TYR A 21 3.83 5.99 12.68
CA TYR A 21 4.69 6.88 13.44
C TYR A 21 4.17 8.32 13.43
N SER A 22 4.60 9.09 14.42
CA SER A 22 4.27 10.49 14.59
C SER A 22 5.51 11.27 15.01
N GLU A 23 5.75 12.40 14.33
CA GLU A 23 6.85 13.32 14.66
C GLU A 23 6.43 14.40 15.66
N ARG A 24 5.12 14.55 15.91
CA ARG A 24 4.55 15.65 16.72
C ARG A 24 4.22 15.23 18.14
N ALA A 25 3.67 14.03 18.31
CA ALA A 25 3.22 13.52 19.60
C ALA A 25 3.37 12.00 19.66
N ALA A 26 3.55 11.45 20.85
CA ALA A 26 3.56 10.00 21.04
C ALA A 26 2.20 9.39 20.64
N LEU A 27 2.25 8.22 20.00
CA LEU A 27 1.04 7.44 19.72
C LEU A 27 0.37 7.05 21.05
N THR A 28 -0.94 7.21 21.10
CA THR A 28 -1.77 6.72 22.21
C THR A 28 -1.99 5.22 22.09
N ASP A 29 -2.47 4.58 23.15
CA ASP A 29 -2.82 3.16 23.09
C ASP A 29 -3.98 2.90 22.13
N GLU A 30 -4.87 3.87 21.94
CA GLU A 30 -5.95 3.76 20.96
C GLU A 30 -5.42 3.83 19.52
N ASP A 31 -4.45 4.71 19.24
CA ASP A 31 -3.81 4.78 17.92
C ASP A 31 -3.20 3.42 17.53
N ARG A 32 -2.53 2.75 18.49
CA ARG A 32 -1.88 1.44 18.30
C ARG A 32 -2.85 0.29 17.99
N LEU A 33 -4.14 0.47 18.21
CA LEU A 33 -5.13 -0.60 18.01
C LEU A 33 -5.66 -0.65 16.57
N GLU A 34 -5.49 0.42 15.77
CA GLU A 34 -5.90 0.49 14.36
C GLU A 34 -7.33 -0.03 14.06
N ARG A 35 -8.26 0.10 15.00
CA ARG A 35 -9.55 -0.63 15.01
C ARG A 35 -10.43 -0.44 13.77
N ARG A 36 -10.22 0.64 13.01
CA ARG A 36 -11.07 0.99 11.84
C ARG A 36 -10.56 0.42 10.53
N LEU A 37 -9.31 -0.04 10.48
CA LEU A 37 -8.68 -0.43 9.24
C LEU A 37 -8.84 -1.93 8.96
N GLY A 38 -8.98 -2.77 9.99
CA GLY A 38 -9.10 -4.23 9.84
C GLY A 38 -7.74 -4.95 9.73
N ASN A 39 -6.68 -4.28 10.19
CA ASN A 39 -5.29 -4.75 10.21
C ASN A 39 -4.65 -4.66 11.61
N GLY A 40 -5.37 -4.13 12.60
CA GLY A 40 -4.83 -3.93 13.94
C GLY A 40 -4.61 -5.25 14.70
N PRO A 41 -3.99 -5.19 15.90
CA PRO A 41 -3.65 -6.37 16.68
C PRO A 41 -4.85 -7.28 17.03
N LEU A 42 -6.06 -6.73 17.04
CA LEU A 42 -7.29 -7.48 17.33
C LEU A 42 -7.90 -8.14 16.08
N ASP A 43 -7.49 -7.72 14.89
CA ASP A 43 -7.96 -8.27 13.61
C ASP A 43 -7.00 -9.31 13.04
N VAL A 44 -5.93 -9.64 13.76
CA VAL A 44 -4.87 -10.57 13.36
C VAL A 44 -4.58 -11.56 14.49
N ASP A 45 -4.49 -12.84 14.16
CA ASP A 45 -3.99 -13.87 15.06
C ASP A 45 -2.52 -13.60 15.41
N GLN A 46 -2.23 -13.28 16.66
CA GLN A 46 -0.89 -12.90 17.11
C GLN A 46 0.13 -14.06 17.14
N SER A 47 -0.31 -15.30 16.93
CA SER A 47 0.56 -16.47 16.82
C SER A 47 0.90 -16.81 15.37
N THR A 48 -0.06 -16.67 14.45
CA THR A 48 0.09 -17.04 13.04
C THR A 48 0.24 -15.84 12.10
N PHE A 49 0.01 -14.63 12.60
CA PHE A 49 -0.08 -13.37 11.86
C PHE A 49 -1.10 -13.37 10.72
N ARG A 50 -2.06 -14.30 10.74
CA ARG A 50 -3.16 -14.33 9.76
C ARG A 50 -4.29 -13.43 10.22
N SER A 51 -4.83 -12.65 9.29
CA SER A 51 -6.02 -11.86 9.58
C SER A 51 -7.22 -12.74 9.92
N VAL A 52 -7.98 -12.33 10.92
CA VAL A 52 -9.22 -12.99 11.36
C VAL A 52 -10.23 -13.05 10.22
N ARG A 53 -10.44 -11.93 9.52
CA ARG A 53 -11.25 -11.85 8.28
C ARG A 53 -10.35 -12.19 7.08
N ASN A 54 -10.58 -13.33 6.45
CA ASN A 54 -9.74 -13.83 5.36
C ASN A 54 -10.57 -14.65 4.36
N ARG A 55 -9.93 -15.11 3.27
CA ARG A 55 -10.63 -15.88 2.22
C ARG A 55 -11.39 -17.12 2.73
N ARG A 56 -10.94 -17.77 3.82
CA ARG A 56 -11.57 -19.01 4.33
C ARG A 56 -12.93 -18.76 4.97
N ASN A 57 -13.16 -17.56 5.51
CA ASN A 57 -14.44 -17.16 6.07
C ASN A 57 -15.13 -16.07 5.23
N ASN A 58 -14.76 -15.99 3.95
CA ASN A 58 -15.29 -15.00 3.02
C ASN A 58 -15.22 -13.57 3.58
N TYR A 59 -14.14 -13.26 4.30
CA TYR A 59 -13.87 -11.98 4.95
C TYR A 59 -14.96 -11.52 5.91
N MET A 60 -15.76 -12.45 6.43
CA MET A 60 -16.95 -12.18 7.25
C MET A 60 -17.95 -11.23 6.56
N LEU A 61 -18.12 -11.38 5.25
CA LEU A 61 -19.11 -10.65 4.45
C LEU A 61 -20.52 -10.72 5.07
N ASP A 62 -21.09 -9.56 5.37
CA ASP A 62 -22.48 -9.40 5.78
C ASP A 62 -23.34 -8.95 4.60
N ARG A 63 -24.31 -9.78 4.22
CA ARG A 63 -25.20 -9.51 3.07
C ARG A 63 -26.30 -8.49 3.37
N GLN A 64 -26.68 -8.29 4.63
CA GLN A 64 -27.60 -7.20 4.97
C GLN A 64 -26.86 -5.88 4.84
N VAL A 65 -25.68 -5.76 5.46
CA VAL A 65 -24.83 -4.56 5.33
C VAL A 65 -24.48 -4.28 3.87
N GLN A 66 -24.16 -5.32 3.07
CA GLN A 66 -23.91 -5.15 1.64
C GLN A 66 -25.12 -4.53 0.90
N LYS A 67 -26.32 -4.90 1.31
CA LYS A 67 -27.56 -4.46 0.67
C LYS A 67 -27.96 -3.05 1.11
N THR A 68 -27.67 -2.66 2.35
CA THR A 68 -28.26 -1.46 2.97
C THR A 68 -27.27 -0.35 3.31
N GLU A 69 -25.98 -0.65 3.48
CA GLU A 69 -25.02 0.27 4.12
C GLU A 69 -23.71 0.45 3.34
N SER A 70 -23.09 -0.63 2.87
CA SER A 70 -21.83 -0.56 2.12
C SER A 70 -21.87 -1.42 0.87
N PHE A 71 -21.10 -1.05 -0.16
CA PHE A 71 -21.11 -1.81 -1.42
C PHE A 71 -20.54 -3.23 -1.28
N THR A 72 -19.59 -3.41 -0.37
CA THR A 72 -18.90 -4.69 -0.17
C THR A 72 -19.55 -5.54 0.90
N GLY A 73 -20.14 -4.97 1.95
CA GLY A 73 -20.58 -5.71 3.15
C GLY A 73 -19.43 -6.26 3.99
N ILE A 74 -18.20 -5.84 3.71
CA ILE A 74 -16.99 -6.29 4.43
C ILE A 74 -16.52 -5.16 5.34
N ASP A 75 -16.33 -5.48 6.60
CA ASP A 75 -15.91 -4.54 7.63
C ASP A 75 -14.39 -4.27 7.59
N GLY A 76 -14.02 -2.99 7.66
CA GLY A 76 -12.65 -2.49 7.58
C GLY A 76 -12.16 -2.24 6.14
N ILE A 77 -11.52 -1.08 5.92
CA ILE A 77 -11.02 -0.67 4.58
C ILE A 77 -9.91 -1.62 4.11
N ASN A 78 -8.92 -1.94 4.95
CA ASN A 78 -7.85 -2.85 4.56
C ASN A 78 -8.35 -4.29 4.40
N THR A 79 -9.41 -4.69 5.11
CA THR A 79 -10.06 -5.98 4.85
C THR A 79 -10.67 -6.03 3.46
N GLN A 80 -11.32 -4.96 3.01
CA GLN A 80 -11.90 -4.86 1.67
C GLN A 80 -10.82 -4.93 0.59
N ASP A 81 -9.74 -4.15 0.74
CA ASP A 81 -8.61 -4.16 -0.19
C ASP A 81 -7.95 -5.54 -0.27
N ARG A 82 -7.73 -6.19 0.89
CA ARG A 82 -7.21 -7.55 0.96
C ARG A 82 -8.13 -8.54 0.25
N ALA A 83 -9.45 -8.41 0.43
CA ALA A 83 -10.41 -9.30 -0.21
C ALA A 83 -10.32 -9.26 -1.74
N ILE A 84 -10.22 -8.05 -2.29
CA ILE A 84 -10.04 -7.88 -3.74
C ILE A 84 -8.65 -8.33 -4.18
N GLN A 85 -7.60 -8.01 -3.42
CA GLN A 85 -6.23 -8.42 -3.75
C GLN A 85 -6.10 -9.94 -3.83
N GLU A 86 -6.57 -10.66 -2.81
CA GLU A 86 -6.53 -12.12 -2.73
C GLU A 86 -7.46 -12.81 -3.76
N SER A 87 -8.49 -12.11 -4.24
CA SER A 87 -9.42 -12.66 -5.25
C SER A 87 -8.77 -12.87 -6.62
N MET A 88 -7.67 -12.17 -6.91
CA MET A 88 -6.89 -12.35 -8.14
C MET A 88 -6.11 -13.68 -8.18
N GLY A 89 -6.12 -14.44 -7.07
CA GLY A 89 -5.35 -15.66 -6.91
C GLY A 89 -3.98 -15.40 -6.27
N ARG A 90 -3.27 -16.49 -5.94
CA ARG A 90 -1.94 -16.42 -5.32
C ARG A 90 -0.91 -15.81 -6.27
N VAL A 91 -0.97 -16.23 -7.53
CA VAL A 91 -0.22 -15.67 -8.65
C VAL A 91 -1.21 -15.38 -9.77
N VAL A 92 -1.42 -14.10 -10.06
CA VAL A 92 -2.32 -13.70 -11.15
C VAL A 92 -1.62 -13.82 -12.50
N ASP A 93 -2.26 -14.53 -13.43
CA ASP A 93 -1.85 -14.58 -14.83
C ASP A 93 -2.14 -13.25 -15.51
N ARG A 94 -1.08 -12.54 -15.90
CA ARG A 94 -1.15 -11.23 -16.53
C ARG A 94 -1.02 -11.28 -18.05
N SER A 95 -0.97 -12.45 -18.67
CA SER A 95 -0.86 -12.61 -20.14
C SER A 95 -2.03 -11.97 -20.89
N ARG A 96 -3.17 -11.77 -20.21
CA ARG A 96 -4.41 -11.19 -20.75
C ARG A 96 -4.79 -9.86 -20.10
N GLU A 97 -3.92 -9.28 -19.28
CA GLU A 97 -4.20 -8.02 -18.59
C GLU A 97 -4.12 -6.85 -19.59
N HIS A 98 -5.16 -6.01 -19.60
CA HIS A 98 -5.25 -4.84 -20.47
C HIS A 98 -5.28 -3.57 -19.62
N LEU A 99 -4.12 -2.92 -19.48
CA LEU A 99 -3.97 -1.71 -18.67
C LEU A 99 -4.44 -0.47 -19.45
N GLY A 100 -5.23 0.38 -18.80
CA GLY A 100 -5.77 1.61 -19.36
C GLY A 100 -4.97 2.87 -18.96
N PRO A 101 -5.40 4.05 -19.41
CA PRO A 101 -4.74 5.32 -19.08
C PRO A 101 -4.65 5.61 -17.57
N ALA A 102 -5.61 5.13 -16.78
CA ALA A 102 -5.63 5.30 -15.33
C ALA A 102 -4.54 4.46 -14.62
N ASP A 103 -3.99 3.44 -15.28
CA ASP A 103 -3.02 2.51 -14.69
C ASP A 103 -1.56 3.00 -14.82
N LYS A 104 -1.34 4.28 -15.14
CA LYS A 104 0.00 4.84 -15.38
C LYS A 104 0.97 4.54 -14.23
N ALA A 105 0.54 4.68 -12.98
CA ALA A 105 1.36 4.38 -11.81
C ALA A 105 1.75 2.89 -11.73
N VAL A 106 0.78 1.99 -11.97
CA VAL A 106 1.01 0.53 -11.99
C VAL A 106 2.00 0.16 -13.10
N ILE A 107 1.84 0.74 -14.29
CA ILE A 107 2.75 0.52 -15.42
C ILE A 107 4.18 0.94 -15.06
N GLN A 108 4.36 2.13 -14.47
CA GLN A 108 5.69 2.63 -14.11
C GLN A 108 6.33 1.82 -12.99
N ALA A 109 5.58 1.49 -11.93
CA ALA A 109 6.08 0.65 -10.84
C ALA A 109 6.57 -0.70 -11.35
N ARG A 110 5.80 -1.36 -12.24
CA ARG A 110 6.20 -2.65 -12.82
C ARG A 110 7.42 -2.54 -13.73
N ARG A 111 7.56 -1.46 -14.50
CA ARG A 111 8.77 -1.21 -15.31
C ARG A 111 10.01 -1.10 -14.42
N LEU A 112 9.93 -0.31 -13.35
CA LEU A 112 11.03 -0.15 -12.38
C LEU A 112 11.42 -1.48 -11.73
N LEU A 113 10.44 -2.30 -11.32
CA LEU A 113 10.70 -3.62 -10.75
C LEU A 113 11.37 -4.57 -11.77
N LEU A 114 10.89 -4.61 -13.01
CA LEU A 114 11.49 -5.44 -14.06
C LEU A 114 12.92 -4.99 -14.42
N GLU A 115 13.19 -3.69 -14.42
CA GLU A 115 14.54 -3.15 -14.58
C GLU A 115 15.45 -3.56 -13.42
N ALA A 116 14.96 -3.48 -12.18
CA ALA A 116 15.70 -3.92 -11.00
C ALA A 116 16.05 -5.42 -11.07
N VAL A 117 15.09 -6.27 -11.44
CA VAL A 117 15.33 -7.72 -11.62
C VAL A 117 16.42 -7.97 -12.66
N LYS A 118 16.38 -7.29 -13.81
CA LYS A 118 17.41 -7.41 -14.86
C LYS A 118 18.77 -6.96 -14.36
N ALA A 119 18.85 -5.82 -13.68
CA ALA A 119 20.09 -5.29 -13.15
C ALA A 119 20.75 -6.27 -12.17
N VAL A 120 19.97 -6.79 -11.20
CA VAL A 120 20.47 -7.78 -10.22
C VAL A 120 20.95 -9.05 -10.92
N ARG A 121 20.18 -9.57 -11.90
CA ARG A 121 20.56 -10.77 -12.67
C ARG A 121 21.89 -10.58 -13.43
N ASP A 122 22.15 -9.37 -13.90
CA ASP A 122 23.38 -9.02 -14.61
C ASP A 122 24.54 -8.63 -13.66
N GLY A 123 24.38 -8.85 -12.34
CA GLY A 123 25.40 -8.52 -11.32
C GLY A 123 25.56 -7.02 -11.04
N LYS A 124 24.57 -6.21 -11.40
CA LYS A 124 24.57 -4.75 -11.21
C LYS A 124 23.70 -4.35 -10.02
N THR A 125 24.00 -3.17 -9.47
CA THR A 125 23.21 -2.56 -8.41
C THR A 125 21.92 -1.95 -9.00
N PRO A 126 20.71 -2.37 -8.55
CA PRO A 126 19.47 -1.76 -9.01
C PRO A 126 19.27 -0.36 -8.41
N ARG A 127 18.40 0.44 -9.02
CA ARG A 127 18.01 1.76 -8.47
C ARG A 127 17.28 1.58 -7.13
N GLY A 128 17.41 2.57 -6.24
CA GLY A 128 16.62 2.60 -5.00
C GLY A 128 17.15 1.71 -3.88
N VAL A 129 18.45 1.41 -3.85
CA VAL A 129 19.12 0.68 -2.74
C VAL A 129 20.03 1.57 -1.89
N ASP A 130 20.25 2.82 -2.30
CA ASP A 130 21.13 3.78 -1.61
C ASP A 130 20.35 4.60 -0.56
N GLY A 131 20.94 5.03 0.55
CA GLY A 131 20.23 5.79 1.59
C GLY A 131 19.80 7.21 1.20
N THR A 132 20.11 7.66 -0.02
CA THR A 132 19.88 9.04 -0.50
C THR A 132 18.41 9.48 -0.53
N TYR A 133 17.46 8.54 -0.49
CA TYR A 133 16.02 8.82 -0.48
C TYR A 133 15.38 8.91 0.92
N TYR A 134 16.13 8.69 2.01
CA TYR A 134 15.55 8.70 3.37
C TYR A 134 15.07 10.08 3.84
N ALA A 135 15.51 11.15 3.19
CA ALA A 135 15.02 12.51 3.44
C ALA A 135 13.71 12.83 2.70
N LEU A 136 13.28 11.97 1.77
CA LEU A 136 12.02 12.19 1.05
C LEU A 136 10.83 11.99 1.98
N ARG A 137 9.80 12.82 1.79
CA ARG A 137 8.53 12.77 2.51
C ARG A 137 7.38 12.85 1.51
N ALA A 138 6.27 12.20 1.85
CA ALA A 138 5.01 12.45 1.16
C ALA A 138 4.44 13.79 1.64
N ALA A 139 3.88 14.55 0.72
CA ALA A 139 3.11 15.76 1.02
C ALA A 139 1.73 15.64 0.38
N GLU A 140 0.72 16.09 1.10
CA GLU A 140 -0.65 16.18 0.63
C GLU A 140 -1.23 17.54 1.01
N GLY A 141 -2.15 18.06 0.19
CA GLY A 141 -2.79 19.33 0.47
C GLY A 141 -4.02 19.56 -0.39
N VAL A 142 -5.00 20.26 0.17
CA VAL A 142 -6.15 20.79 -0.58
C VAL A 142 -5.77 22.17 -1.08
N LEU A 143 -5.65 22.31 -2.40
CA LEU A 143 -5.16 23.52 -3.04
C LEU A 143 -6.25 24.22 -3.85
N PRO A 144 -6.19 25.55 -4.00
CA PRO A 144 -6.99 26.26 -5.00
C PRO A 144 -6.76 25.66 -6.39
N ARG A 145 -7.81 25.64 -7.21
CA ARG A 145 -7.79 25.03 -8.55
C ARG A 145 -6.61 25.50 -9.42
N ASP A 146 -6.26 26.76 -9.32
CA ASP A 146 -5.26 27.40 -10.18
C ASP A 146 -3.87 27.50 -9.51
N ALA A 147 -3.69 26.90 -8.32
CA ALA A 147 -2.39 26.82 -7.66
C ALA A 147 -1.50 25.77 -8.34
N ASP A 148 -0.20 26.08 -8.51
CA ASP A 148 0.77 25.05 -8.88
C ASP A 148 1.13 24.23 -7.65
N TRP A 149 0.59 23.02 -7.59
CA TRP A 149 0.87 22.09 -6.49
C TRP A 149 2.35 21.78 -6.32
N ARG A 150 3.17 21.90 -7.37
CA ARG A 150 4.61 21.65 -7.28
C ARG A 150 5.29 22.72 -6.46
N GLU A 151 4.97 23.99 -6.70
CA GLU A 151 5.55 25.09 -5.93
C GLU A 151 5.12 25.02 -4.47
N VAL A 152 3.88 24.59 -4.21
CA VAL A 152 3.32 24.54 -2.85
C VAL A 152 3.80 23.33 -2.06
N LEU A 153 3.81 22.12 -2.64
CA LEU A 153 4.05 20.88 -1.90
C LEU A 153 5.49 20.38 -1.97
N THR A 154 6.26 20.70 -3.02
CA THR A 154 7.65 20.23 -3.16
C THR A 154 8.55 20.62 -1.98
N PRO A 155 8.44 21.84 -1.40
CA PRO A 155 9.23 22.21 -0.21
C PRO A 155 9.01 21.29 1.00
N GLU A 156 7.85 20.65 1.10
CA GLU A 156 7.53 19.69 2.17
C GLU A 156 8.00 18.26 1.84
N MET A 157 8.14 17.92 0.56
CA MET A 157 8.53 16.58 0.11
C MET A 157 10.05 16.33 0.15
N SER A 158 10.86 17.36 -0.14
CA SER A 158 12.33 17.24 -0.14
C SER A 158 13.02 18.61 -0.10
N ALA A 159 14.18 18.67 0.55
CA ALA A 159 15.12 19.78 0.40
C ALA A 159 15.88 19.75 -0.95
N THR A 160 15.76 18.65 -1.71
CA THR A 160 16.45 18.44 -2.98
C THR A 160 15.50 18.68 -4.15
N ARG A 161 16.03 19.27 -5.24
CA ARG A 161 15.26 19.55 -6.46
C ARG A 161 14.74 18.24 -7.10
N ILE A 162 13.44 18.18 -7.38
CA ILE A 162 12.85 17.08 -8.16
C ILE A 162 13.34 17.20 -9.61
N GLU A 163 14.13 16.24 -10.08
CA GLU A 163 14.75 16.28 -11.42
C GLU A 163 13.84 15.76 -12.54
N GLN A 164 12.83 14.95 -12.21
CA GLN A 164 11.89 14.39 -13.17
C GLN A 164 10.48 14.26 -12.57
N THR A 165 9.47 14.61 -13.36
CA THR A 165 8.05 14.36 -13.06
C THR A 165 7.44 13.50 -14.17
N VAL A 166 6.61 12.53 -13.79
CA VAL A 166 5.94 11.59 -14.69
C VAL A 166 4.75 12.22 -15.41
#